data_AF-A0A2D7RGE1-F1
#
_entry.id   AF-A0A2D7RGE1-F1
#
_cell.length_a   1.000
_cell.length_b   1.000
_cell.length_c   1.000
_cell.angle_alpha   90.00
_cell.angle_beta   90.00
_cell.angle_gamma   90.00
#
_symmetry.space_group_name_H-M   'P 1'
#
loop_
_entity.id
_entity.type
_entity.pdbx_description
1 polymer ?
#
loop_
_entity_poly.entity_id
_entity_poly.type
_entity_poly.pdbx_seq_one_letter_code
_entity_poly.pdbx_strand_id
1 'polypeptide(L)'
;MKNNLIYTLIVIISILGYSCDEDDNGQEYIKPPIGEGVYDNLHAPEGGDFVKLKFVPDPSTPKALITDSENNWDIAFRGTMIIVNGGVKTGSGNEPERVSSPQISAYIDILNMKYINVIKSENLEIYGENQDKAGQPKIPNISGQGWFEDDGTYITPLEDKTIVLRTIDDYYVKIGMYSYYKDAAPPENSSKDDQGYYSFQYSINTRLGDYYLD
;
A
#
# COMPACT_ATOMS: atom_id res chain seq x y z
N MET A 1 -87.15 -0.19 -40.15
CA MET A 1 -87.36 1.16 -39.57
C MET A 1 -86.32 1.36 -38.49
N LYS A 2 -85.65 2.51 -38.53
CA LYS A 2 -84.58 2.95 -37.62
C LYS A 2 -85.04 2.93 -36.16
N ASN A 3 -84.09 2.68 -35.25
CA ASN A 3 -83.91 3.29 -33.92
C ASN A 3 -82.53 2.82 -33.40
N ASN A 4 -81.50 3.66 -33.42
CA ASN A 4 -81.10 4.61 -32.36
C ASN A 4 -80.56 3.90 -31.12
N LEU A 5 -79.26 4.06 -30.80
CA LEU A 5 -78.80 4.93 -29.70
C LEU A 5 -77.28 4.78 -29.48
N ILE A 6 -76.66 5.91 -29.18
CA ILE A 6 -75.24 6.14 -28.93
C ILE A 6 -74.81 5.47 -27.62
N TYR A 7 -73.69 4.74 -27.62
CA TYR A 7 -72.96 4.40 -26.40
C TYR A 7 -71.59 5.08 -26.41
N THR A 8 -71.44 5.98 -25.45
CA THR A 8 -70.25 6.74 -25.10
C THR A 8 -69.09 5.80 -24.74
N LEU A 9 -67.99 5.91 -25.47
CA LEU A 9 -66.73 5.23 -25.14
C LEU A 9 -65.98 6.07 -24.09
N ILE A 10 -65.98 5.62 -22.84
CA ILE A 10 -65.07 6.13 -21.80
C ILE A 10 -63.84 5.23 -21.81
N VAL A 11 -62.73 5.73 -22.35
CA VAL A 11 -61.42 5.09 -22.26
C VAL A 11 -60.81 5.47 -20.91
N ILE A 12 -60.78 4.52 -19.98
CA ILE A 12 -59.99 4.61 -18.75
C ILE A 12 -58.55 4.27 -19.14
N ILE A 13 -57.69 5.29 -19.24
CA ILE A 13 -56.25 5.12 -19.40
C ILE A 13 -55.70 4.66 -18.06
N SER A 14 -55.50 3.35 -17.94
CA SER A 14 -54.69 2.75 -16.88
C SER A 14 -53.25 3.22 -17.09
N ILE A 15 -52.75 4.06 -16.19
CA ILE A 15 -51.34 4.42 -16.13
C ILE A 15 -50.58 3.14 -15.76
N LEU A 16 -49.96 2.51 -16.76
CA LEU A 16 -48.95 1.48 -16.52
C LEU A 16 -47.79 2.19 -15.82
N GLY A 17 -47.53 1.80 -14.57
CA GLY A 17 -46.28 2.14 -13.91
C GLY A 17 -45.14 1.60 -14.74
N TYR A 18 -44.24 2.50 -15.16
CA TYR A 18 -42.88 2.10 -15.46
C TYR A 18 -42.26 1.69 -14.11
N SER A 19 -42.35 0.40 -13.78
CA SER A 19 -41.32 -0.21 -12.94
C SER A 19 -40.09 -0.26 -13.82
N CYS A 20 -39.17 0.67 -13.58
CA CYS A 20 -37.82 0.51 -14.08
C CYS A 20 -37.28 -0.70 -13.33
N ASP A 21 -37.17 -1.84 -14.02
CA ASP A 21 -36.33 -2.93 -13.56
C ASP A 21 -34.91 -2.36 -13.55
N GLU A 22 -34.49 -1.87 -12.38
CA GLU A 22 -33.07 -1.79 -12.08
C GLU A 22 -32.60 -3.24 -12.00
N ASP A 23 -32.02 -3.71 -13.10
CA ASP A 23 -31.16 -4.89 -13.12
C ASP A 23 -30.00 -4.60 -12.15
N ASP A 24 -30.25 -4.83 -10.87
CA ASP A 24 -29.26 -4.88 -9.80
C ASP A 24 -28.44 -6.16 -10.05
N ASN A 25 -27.50 -6.03 -11.00
CA ASN A 25 -26.42 -6.97 -11.21
C ASN A 25 -25.52 -6.91 -9.97
N GLY A 26 -25.99 -7.53 -8.89
CA GLY A 26 -25.22 -7.87 -7.71
C GLY A 26 -24.11 -8.83 -8.10
N GLN A 27 -23.04 -8.28 -8.68
CA GLN A 27 -21.71 -8.87 -8.58
C GLN A 27 -21.41 -8.94 -7.09
N GLU A 28 -21.52 -10.13 -6.53
CA GLU A 28 -21.08 -10.42 -5.17
C GLU A 28 -19.62 -9.95 -5.05
N TYR A 29 -19.36 -8.92 -4.26
CA TYR A 29 -18.00 -8.45 -4.02
C TYR A 29 -17.27 -9.54 -3.23
N ILE A 30 -16.54 -10.39 -3.96
CA ILE A 30 -15.67 -11.38 -3.33
C ILE A 30 -14.49 -10.62 -2.74
N LYS A 31 -14.50 -10.46 -1.41
CA LYS A 31 -13.39 -9.92 -0.63
C LYS A 31 -12.08 -10.54 -1.16
N PRO A 32 -11.13 -9.74 -1.66
CA PRO A 32 -9.86 -10.25 -2.16
C PRO A 32 -9.16 -11.08 -1.08
N PRO A 33 -8.42 -12.13 -1.45
CA PRO A 33 -7.59 -12.82 -0.48
C PRO A 33 -6.48 -11.88 -0.05
N ILE A 34 -6.52 -11.45 1.20
CA ILE A 34 -5.45 -10.67 1.83
C ILE A 34 -4.52 -11.62 2.55
N GLY A 35 -3.24 -11.57 2.20
CA GLY A 35 -2.20 -12.19 3.00
C GLY A 35 -1.69 -11.20 4.03
N GLU A 36 -1.50 -11.63 5.28
CA GLU A 36 -0.88 -10.83 6.34
C GLU A 36 0.44 -11.44 6.78
N GLY A 37 1.39 -10.61 7.18
CA GLY A 37 2.67 -11.06 7.67
C GLY A 37 3.37 -10.04 8.56
N VAL A 38 4.44 -10.51 9.18
CA VAL A 38 5.31 -9.71 10.03
C VAL A 38 6.75 -9.93 9.57
N TYR A 39 7.56 -8.89 9.63
CA TYR A 39 8.99 -8.98 9.50
C TYR A 39 9.62 -8.44 10.79
N ASP A 40 10.38 -9.27 11.48
CA ASP A 40 11.10 -8.88 12.70
C ASP A 40 12.59 -8.72 12.41
N ASN A 41 13.20 -7.68 12.99
CA ASN A 41 14.65 -7.49 13.02
C ASN A 41 15.33 -7.45 11.63
N LEU A 42 14.73 -6.77 10.66
CA LEU A 42 15.42 -6.46 9.39
C LEU A 42 16.59 -5.51 9.67
N HIS A 43 17.79 -6.08 9.72
CA HIS A 43 19.01 -5.33 9.96
C HIS A 43 19.42 -4.51 8.73
N ALA A 44 19.23 -3.19 8.77
CA ALA A 44 19.56 -2.24 7.72
C ALA A 44 20.20 -0.97 8.31
N PRO A 45 21.43 -1.05 8.84
CA PRO A 45 22.09 0.06 9.53
C PRO A 45 22.47 1.20 8.56
N GLU A 46 22.61 2.42 9.08
CA GLU A 46 22.92 3.62 8.28
C GLU A 46 24.23 3.50 7.48
N GLY A 47 25.26 2.92 8.09
CA GLY A 47 26.58 2.72 7.46
C GLY A 47 26.68 1.50 6.54
N GLY A 48 25.59 0.76 6.33
CA GLY A 48 25.56 -0.44 5.49
C GLY A 48 25.18 -0.18 4.03
N ASP A 49 25.10 -1.25 3.25
CA ASP A 49 24.41 -1.22 1.95
C ASP A 49 22.89 -1.26 2.14
N PHE A 50 22.15 -0.85 1.11
CA PHE A 50 20.69 -0.97 1.11
C PHE A 50 20.28 -2.44 1.15
N VAL A 51 19.41 -2.78 2.11
CA VAL A 51 18.78 -4.09 2.19
C VAL A 51 17.48 -4.06 1.38
N LYS A 52 17.44 -4.83 0.30
CA LYS A 52 16.30 -4.91 -0.61
C LYS A 52 15.32 -5.99 -0.17
N LEU A 53 14.04 -5.67 -0.19
CA LEU A 53 12.97 -6.64 -0.02
C LEU A 53 12.17 -6.82 -1.31
N LYS A 54 11.70 -8.05 -1.51
CA LYS A 54 10.72 -8.45 -2.50
C LYS A 54 9.49 -9.01 -1.79
N PHE A 55 8.31 -8.47 -2.08
CA PHE A 55 7.06 -9.04 -1.60
C PHE A 55 6.60 -10.15 -2.54
N VAL A 56 6.25 -11.29 -1.95
CA VAL A 56 5.72 -12.46 -2.63
C VAL A 56 4.31 -12.69 -2.10
N PRO A 57 3.27 -12.44 -2.93
CA PRO A 57 1.90 -12.64 -2.52
C PRO A 57 1.60 -14.13 -2.41
N ASP A 58 1.01 -14.51 -1.29
CA ASP A 58 0.43 -15.83 -1.08
C ASP A 58 -0.73 -15.65 -0.08
N PRO A 59 -1.95 -16.15 -0.36
CA PRO A 59 -3.10 -15.94 0.53
C PRO A 59 -2.95 -16.54 1.92
N SER A 60 -2.08 -17.54 2.09
CA SER A 60 -1.91 -18.25 3.37
C SER A 60 -0.60 -17.87 4.07
N THR A 61 0.44 -17.58 3.29
CA THR A 61 1.82 -17.42 3.74
C THR A 61 2.56 -16.37 2.92
N PRO A 62 2.06 -15.12 2.86
CA PRO A 62 2.75 -14.07 2.13
C PRO A 62 4.15 -13.86 2.73
N LYS A 63 5.09 -13.37 1.92
CA LYS A 63 6.47 -13.17 2.37
C LYS A 63 6.99 -11.82 1.91
N ALA A 64 7.79 -11.19 2.76
CA ALA A 64 8.77 -10.21 2.35
C ALA A 64 10.15 -10.88 2.45
N LEU A 65 10.86 -10.98 1.33
CA LEU A 65 12.12 -11.71 1.22
C LEU A 65 13.27 -10.74 0.94
N ILE A 66 14.38 -10.89 1.67
CA ILE A 66 15.64 -10.25 1.28
C ILE A 66 16.06 -10.81 -0.09
N THR A 67 16.50 -9.93 -0.98
CA THR A 67 16.94 -10.29 -2.33
C THR A 67 18.23 -9.57 -2.69
N ASP A 68 19.15 -10.29 -3.33
CA ASP A 68 20.37 -9.70 -3.89
C ASP A 68 20.19 -9.25 -5.35
N SER A 69 19.01 -9.50 -5.96
CA SER A 69 18.75 -9.17 -7.36
C SER A 69 19.00 -7.70 -7.67
N GLU A 70 19.64 -7.42 -8.80
CA GLU A 70 19.95 -6.06 -9.25
C GLU A 70 18.69 -5.22 -9.45
N ASN A 71 17.63 -5.81 -10.01
CA ASN A 71 16.42 -5.09 -10.41
C ASN A 71 15.09 -5.77 -10.00
N ASN A 72 15.13 -6.96 -9.40
CA ASN A 72 13.93 -7.65 -8.90
C ASN A 72 13.79 -7.48 -7.38
N TRP A 73 13.39 -6.28 -6.98
CA TRP A 73 13.11 -5.86 -5.61
C TRP A 73 11.97 -4.81 -5.65
N ASP A 74 11.30 -4.57 -4.54
CA ASP A 74 10.19 -3.60 -4.49
C ASP A 74 10.54 -2.38 -3.65
N ILE A 75 11.11 -2.61 -2.47
CA ILE A 75 11.46 -1.60 -1.47
C ILE A 75 12.85 -1.90 -0.89
N ALA A 76 13.60 -0.88 -0.50
CA ALA A 76 14.91 -1.04 0.13
C ALA A 76 15.12 -0.09 1.31
N PHE A 77 15.90 -0.54 2.28
CA PHE A 77 16.10 0.11 3.59
C PHE A 77 17.60 0.35 3.86
N ARG A 78 17.93 1.51 4.46
CA ARG A 78 19.26 1.80 5.02
C ARG A 78 19.19 2.93 6.05
N GLY A 79 19.67 2.71 7.26
CA GLY A 79 19.49 3.68 8.35
C GLY A 79 18.00 3.89 8.56
N THR A 80 17.53 5.14 8.56
CA THR A 80 16.09 5.47 8.55
C THR A 80 15.51 5.67 7.14
N MET A 81 16.34 5.57 6.11
CA MET A 81 15.95 5.83 4.73
C MET A 81 15.24 4.62 4.11
N ILE A 82 14.13 4.91 3.42
CA ILE A 82 13.36 3.95 2.64
C ILE A 82 13.32 4.43 1.19
N ILE A 83 13.67 3.55 0.25
CA ILE A 83 13.64 3.79 -1.20
C ILE A 83 12.76 2.75 -1.91
N VAL A 84 12.29 3.08 -3.11
CA VAL A 84 11.41 2.21 -3.91
C VAL A 84 12.05 1.88 -5.25
N ASN A 85 11.73 0.70 -5.81
CA ASN A 85 12.17 0.31 -7.15
C ASN A 85 11.38 1.03 -8.26
N GLY A 86 11.42 2.35 -8.24
CA GLY A 86 10.78 3.23 -9.21
C GLY A 86 11.44 4.60 -9.20
N GLY A 87 11.22 5.36 -10.26
CA GLY A 87 11.81 6.68 -10.41
C GLY A 87 13.33 6.62 -10.67
N VAL A 88 14.07 7.51 -10.03
CA VAL A 88 15.54 7.61 -10.20
C VAL A 88 16.26 7.56 -8.86
N LYS A 89 17.55 7.25 -8.88
CA LYS A 89 18.41 7.28 -7.68
C LYS A 89 18.34 8.65 -7.01
N THR A 90 18.27 8.66 -5.68
CA THR A 90 18.18 9.90 -4.89
C THR A 90 19.54 10.62 -4.79
N GLY A 91 20.64 9.91 -5.06
CA GLY A 91 22.00 10.43 -4.91
C GLY A 91 22.60 10.16 -3.53
N SER A 92 21.96 9.29 -2.74
CA SER A 92 22.40 8.91 -1.39
C SER A 92 23.59 7.92 -1.37
N GLY A 93 24.13 7.54 -2.53
CA GLY A 93 25.28 6.64 -2.67
C GLY A 93 24.94 5.17 -2.42
N ASN A 94 25.60 4.26 -3.15
CA ASN A 94 25.38 2.80 -3.12
C ASN A 94 23.91 2.38 -3.27
N GLU A 95 23.10 3.18 -3.96
CA GLU A 95 21.71 2.82 -4.24
C GLU A 95 21.64 1.69 -5.29
N PRO A 96 20.76 0.70 -5.07
CA PRO A 96 20.53 -0.37 -6.03
C PRO A 96 20.00 0.19 -7.35
N GLU A 97 20.24 -0.54 -8.43
CA GLU A 97 19.69 -0.18 -9.73
C GLU A 97 18.17 -0.22 -9.70
N ARG A 98 17.56 0.80 -10.33
CA ARG A 98 16.12 0.86 -10.54
C ARG A 98 15.77 0.06 -11.78
N VAL A 99 14.58 -0.51 -11.81
CA VAL A 99 13.99 -1.07 -13.01
C VAL A 99 13.77 0.05 -14.04
N SER A 100 14.18 -0.20 -15.28
CA SER A 100 14.30 0.87 -16.29
C SER A 100 12.99 1.22 -17.00
N SER A 101 11.87 0.53 -16.70
CA SER A 101 10.59 0.74 -17.37
C SER A 101 9.48 1.16 -16.39
N PRO A 102 8.72 2.23 -16.70
CA PRO A 102 7.57 2.66 -15.91
C PRO A 102 6.47 1.60 -15.74
N GLN A 103 6.37 0.64 -16.67
CA GLN A 103 5.36 -0.42 -16.64
C GLN A 103 5.64 -1.49 -15.57
N ILE A 104 6.89 -1.59 -15.13
CA ILE A 104 7.37 -2.56 -14.13
C ILE A 104 8.01 -1.84 -12.94
N SER A 105 7.69 -0.55 -12.75
CA SER A 105 8.19 0.20 -11.60
C SER A 105 7.30 -0.01 -10.39
N ALA A 106 7.92 -0.03 -9.21
CA ALA A 106 7.22 0.08 -7.95
C ALA A 106 6.91 1.56 -7.67
N TYR A 107 5.88 1.79 -6.87
CA TYR A 107 5.43 3.11 -6.48
C TYR A 107 5.05 3.09 -5.00
N ILE A 108 5.37 4.16 -4.27
CA ILE A 108 5.24 4.21 -2.83
C ILE A 108 4.60 5.53 -2.39
N ASP A 109 3.88 5.50 -1.28
CA ASP A 109 3.48 6.71 -0.55
C ASP A 109 3.31 6.42 0.94
N ILE A 110 3.11 7.47 1.71
CA ILE A 110 2.84 7.38 3.15
C ILE A 110 1.54 8.12 3.48
N LEU A 111 0.64 7.43 4.16
CA LEU A 111 -0.66 7.96 4.57
C LEU A 111 -0.60 8.39 6.03
N ASN A 112 -1.27 9.50 6.35
CA ASN A 112 -1.44 10.01 7.72
C ASN A 112 -2.63 9.32 8.41
N MET A 113 -2.59 7.99 8.51
CA MET A 113 -3.57 7.18 9.22
C MET A 113 -2.94 5.90 9.78
N LYS A 114 -3.56 5.35 10.83
CA LYS A 114 -3.15 4.08 11.45
C LYS A 114 -3.31 2.91 10.49
N TYR A 115 -2.44 1.90 10.61
CA TYR A 115 -2.43 0.69 9.79
C TYR A 115 -3.79 -0.01 9.70
N ILE A 116 -4.49 -0.13 10.84
CA ILE A 116 -5.81 -0.79 10.94
C ILE A 116 -6.92 -0.01 10.21
N ASN A 117 -6.72 1.27 9.92
CA ASN A 117 -7.70 2.10 9.23
C ASN A 117 -7.51 2.10 7.71
N VAL A 118 -6.40 1.56 7.20
CA VAL A 118 -6.15 1.42 5.76
C VAL A 118 -6.86 0.17 5.25
N ILE A 119 -8.15 0.30 4.91
CA ILE A 119 -8.98 -0.82 4.40
C ILE A 119 -8.74 -1.03 2.90
N LYS A 120 -8.60 0.09 2.20
CA LYS A 120 -8.15 0.17 0.84
C LYS A 120 -7.04 1.19 0.83
N SER A 121 -6.26 1.16 -0.22
CA SER A 121 -5.36 2.26 -0.46
C SER A 121 -6.23 3.45 -0.94
N GLU A 122 -6.64 4.35 -0.05
CA GLU A 122 -7.57 5.45 -0.39
C GLU A 122 -6.93 6.40 -1.42
N ASN A 123 -7.62 6.67 -2.54
CA ASN A 123 -7.17 7.55 -3.63
C ASN A 123 -5.83 7.14 -4.30
N LEU A 124 -5.55 5.85 -4.44
CA LEU A 124 -4.28 5.33 -4.98
C LEU A 124 -4.10 5.49 -6.49
N GLU A 125 -4.01 6.73 -6.93
CA GLU A 125 -3.18 7.08 -8.07
C GLU A 125 -1.68 6.97 -7.69
N ILE A 126 -1.26 5.85 -7.08
CA ILE A 126 0.16 5.54 -6.78
C ILE A 126 0.82 5.09 -8.09
N TYR A 127 1.00 6.10 -8.93
CA TYR A 127 1.68 6.07 -10.20
C TYR A 127 2.36 7.43 -10.41
N GLY A 128 3.10 7.60 -11.50
CA GLY A 128 3.74 8.88 -11.81
C GLY A 128 4.70 9.33 -10.71
N GLU A 129 4.34 10.39 -9.98
CA GLU A 129 5.19 11.06 -8.99
C GLU A 129 5.39 10.28 -7.68
N ASN A 130 4.72 9.14 -7.50
CA ASN A 130 4.84 8.25 -6.34
C ASN A 130 6.10 7.39 -6.37
N GLN A 131 7.25 7.99 -6.67
CA GLN A 131 8.53 7.32 -6.84
C GLN A 131 9.67 8.20 -6.36
N ASP A 132 10.84 7.59 -6.17
CA ASP A 132 12.04 8.33 -5.78
C ASP A 132 12.46 9.33 -6.85
N LYS A 133 13.02 10.46 -6.40
CA LYS A 133 13.50 11.54 -7.26
C LYS A 133 14.95 11.87 -6.93
N ALA A 134 15.63 12.49 -7.89
CA ALA A 134 16.96 13.02 -7.65
C ALA A 134 16.93 13.97 -6.44
N GLY A 135 17.81 13.73 -5.47
CA GLY A 135 17.93 14.49 -4.23
C GLY A 135 17.06 14.01 -3.07
N GLN A 136 16.00 13.21 -3.28
CA GLN A 136 15.10 12.80 -2.19
C GLN A 136 14.32 11.49 -2.46
N PRO A 137 14.19 10.61 -1.45
CA PRO A 137 13.27 9.49 -1.52
C PRO A 137 11.81 9.96 -1.50
N LYS A 138 10.90 9.13 -2.01
CA LYS A 138 9.47 9.43 -1.96
C LYS A 138 8.91 9.39 -0.54
N ILE A 139 9.37 8.45 0.28
CA ILE A 139 9.14 8.48 1.73
C ILE A 139 10.14 9.46 2.34
N PRO A 140 9.72 10.61 2.89
CA PRO A 140 10.65 11.59 3.43
C PRO A 140 11.53 10.97 4.52
N ASN A 141 12.85 11.12 4.42
CA ASN A 141 13.78 10.72 5.47
C ASN A 141 13.98 11.87 6.48
N ILE A 142 12.87 12.34 7.07
CA ILE A 142 12.81 13.52 7.94
C ILE A 142 11.88 13.21 9.12
N SER A 143 12.33 13.51 10.34
CA SER A 143 11.54 13.37 11.58
C SER A 143 10.16 14.02 11.44
N GLY A 144 9.11 13.30 11.82
CA GLY A 144 7.72 13.77 11.81
C GLY A 144 7.04 13.81 10.43
N GLN A 145 7.82 13.76 9.34
CA GLN A 145 7.31 13.79 7.96
C GLN A 145 7.37 12.41 7.29
N GLY A 146 8.33 11.59 7.67
CA GLY A 146 8.47 10.21 7.22
C GLY A 146 7.69 9.23 8.07
N TRP A 147 8.27 8.04 8.24
CA TRP A 147 7.69 6.96 9.05
C TRP A 147 8.04 7.06 10.53
N PHE A 148 8.91 7.99 10.93
CA PHE A 148 9.47 8.08 12.28
C PHE A 148 9.53 9.51 12.84
N GLU A 149 9.65 9.60 14.15
CA GLU A 149 10.11 10.77 14.91
C GLU A 149 11.49 10.46 15.52
N ASP A 150 12.40 11.43 15.48
CA ASP A 150 13.70 11.41 16.15
C ASP A 150 13.75 12.54 17.19
N ASP A 151 13.78 12.16 18.47
CA ASP A 151 13.88 13.11 19.60
C ASP A 151 15.34 13.44 20.00
N GLY A 152 16.30 12.95 19.22
CA GLY A 152 17.74 13.04 19.47
C GLY A 152 18.31 11.90 20.33
N THR A 153 17.45 11.06 20.91
CA THR A 153 17.82 9.86 21.67
C THR A 153 17.23 8.60 21.05
N TYR A 154 15.98 8.69 20.56
CA TYR A 154 15.22 7.57 20.04
C TYR A 154 14.64 7.86 18.66
N ILE A 155 14.69 6.86 17.79
CA ILE A 155 13.92 6.83 16.54
C ILE A 155 12.66 6.01 16.79
N THR A 156 11.51 6.68 16.82
CA THR A 156 10.22 6.06 17.14
C THR A 156 9.33 6.04 15.89
N PRO A 157 8.91 4.86 15.39
CA PRO A 157 7.90 4.78 14.35
C PRO A 157 6.60 5.51 14.74
N LEU A 158 6.02 6.24 13.80
CA LEU A 158 4.78 6.98 14.01
C LEU A 158 3.56 6.07 13.78
N GLU A 159 2.77 5.82 14.82
CA GLU A 159 1.57 4.95 14.72
C GLU A 159 0.50 5.47 13.76
N ASP A 160 0.46 6.78 13.52
CA ASP A 160 -0.46 7.44 12.60
C ASP A 160 0.09 7.54 11.17
N LYS A 161 1.16 6.80 10.86
CA LYS A 161 1.71 6.67 9.52
C LYS A 161 1.60 5.23 9.02
N THR A 162 1.10 5.08 7.80
CA THR A 162 1.11 3.78 7.11
C THR A 162 1.71 3.95 5.72
N ILE A 163 2.72 3.15 5.40
CA ILE A 163 3.31 3.12 4.07
C ILE A 163 2.41 2.25 3.19
N VAL A 164 2.16 2.71 1.97
CA VAL A 164 1.46 1.97 0.92
C VAL A 164 2.37 1.82 -0.29
N LEU A 165 2.38 0.63 -0.88
CA LEU A 165 3.29 0.24 -1.94
C LEU A 165 2.51 -0.50 -3.03
N ARG A 166 2.78 -0.13 -4.28
CA ARG A 166 2.51 -0.95 -5.46
C ARG A 166 3.85 -1.57 -5.88
N THR A 167 3.95 -2.89 -5.87
CA THR A 167 5.19 -3.63 -6.19
C THR A 167 5.50 -3.57 -7.69
N ILE A 168 6.70 -4.00 -8.11
CA ILE A 168 7.02 -4.09 -9.55
C ILE A 168 6.18 -5.15 -10.28
N ASP A 169 5.58 -6.07 -9.53
CA ASP A 169 4.68 -7.12 -10.03
C ASP A 169 3.20 -6.74 -9.86
N ASP A 170 2.90 -5.46 -9.60
CA ASP A 170 1.52 -4.92 -9.56
C ASP A 170 0.64 -5.49 -8.43
N TYR A 171 1.26 -5.85 -7.30
CA TYR A 171 0.56 -6.16 -6.05
C TYR A 171 0.58 -4.96 -5.11
N TYR A 172 -0.49 -4.81 -4.32
CA TYR A 172 -0.62 -3.73 -3.37
C TYR A 172 -0.33 -4.20 -1.96
N VAL A 173 0.45 -3.41 -1.21
CA VAL A 173 0.91 -3.72 0.14
C VAL A 173 0.67 -2.49 1.04
N LYS A 174 0.18 -2.69 2.27
CA LYS A 174 0.34 -1.71 3.36
C LYS A 174 1.36 -2.21 4.36
N ILE A 175 2.15 -1.30 4.91
CA ILE A 175 3.22 -1.58 5.86
C ILE A 175 3.05 -0.66 7.07
N GLY A 176 2.91 -1.26 8.25
CA GLY A 176 2.87 -0.56 9.53
C GLY A 176 4.17 -0.83 10.29
N MET A 177 5.00 0.19 10.43
CA MET A 177 6.25 0.10 11.18
C MET A 177 5.97 0.19 12.67
N TYR A 178 6.62 -0.64 13.49
CA TYR A 178 6.43 -0.62 14.94
C TYR A 178 7.72 -0.70 15.76
N SER A 179 8.87 -1.04 15.17
CA SER A 179 10.17 -0.86 15.83
C SER A 179 11.32 -0.56 14.86
N TYR A 180 12.37 0.07 15.39
CA TYR A 180 13.67 0.30 14.74
C TYR A 180 14.86 -0.29 15.54
N TYR A 181 14.56 -0.99 16.64
CA TYR A 181 15.53 -1.53 17.57
C TYR A 181 15.40 -3.04 17.63
N LYS A 182 16.55 -3.72 17.73
CA LYS A 182 16.63 -5.17 17.72
C LYS A 182 15.89 -5.77 18.91
N ASP A 183 15.00 -6.72 18.64
CA ASP A 183 14.21 -7.46 19.63
C ASP A 183 13.32 -6.57 20.53
N ALA A 184 13.14 -5.29 20.18
CA ALA A 184 12.31 -4.36 20.93
C ALA A 184 10.83 -4.52 20.55
N ALA A 185 9.98 -4.69 21.56
CA ALA A 185 8.53 -4.73 21.39
C ALA A 185 7.92 -3.34 21.69
N PRO A 186 6.91 -2.90 20.93
CA PRO A 186 6.13 -1.71 21.30
C PRO A 186 5.53 -1.86 22.70
N PRO A 187 5.40 -0.78 23.50
CA PRO A 187 5.79 0.60 23.21
C PRO A 187 7.25 0.93 23.57
N GLU A 188 8.00 -0.01 24.15
CA GLU A 188 9.35 0.21 24.66
C GLU A 188 10.39 -0.01 23.56
N ASN A 189 10.47 0.93 22.61
CA ASN A 189 11.67 1.11 21.79
C ASN A 189 12.79 1.58 22.71
N SER A 190 13.57 0.64 23.25
CA SER A 190 14.53 0.92 24.32
C SER A 190 15.90 1.31 23.75
N SER A 191 16.55 2.32 24.33
CA SER A 191 17.87 2.85 23.91
C SER A 191 19.02 1.92 24.26
N LYS A 192 18.71 0.77 24.89
CA LYS A 192 19.70 -0.25 25.24
C LYS A 192 19.91 -1.24 24.11
N ASP A 193 18.98 -1.30 23.16
CA ASP A 193 18.97 -2.26 22.08
C ASP A 193 19.67 -1.69 20.84
N ASP A 194 20.22 -2.57 20.01
CA ASP A 194 20.92 -2.15 18.80
C ASP A 194 19.93 -1.50 17.82
N GLN A 195 20.21 -0.27 17.39
CA GLN A 195 19.44 0.43 16.36
C GLN A 195 19.74 -0.11 14.95
N GLY A 196 18.90 0.24 13.97
CA GLY A 196 19.07 -0.21 12.58
C GLY A 196 18.40 -1.54 12.29
N TYR A 197 17.38 -1.90 13.08
CA TYR A 197 16.62 -3.15 12.94
C TYR A 197 15.14 -2.82 12.79
N TYR A 198 14.62 -2.89 11.58
CA TYR A 198 13.21 -2.63 11.33
C TYR A 198 12.35 -3.83 11.73
N SER A 199 11.26 -3.56 12.43
CA SER A 199 10.18 -4.52 12.63
C SER A 199 8.84 -3.90 12.22
N PHE A 200 8.11 -4.61 11.35
CA PHE A 200 6.87 -4.14 10.75
C PHE A 200 5.89 -5.26 10.46
N GLN A 201 4.62 -4.90 10.48
CA GLN A 201 3.54 -5.72 9.95
C GLN A 201 3.18 -5.26 8.55
N TYR A 202 2.67 -6.18 7.74
CA TYR A 202 2.18 -5.87 6.40
C TYR A 202 0.99 -6.71 6.03
N SER A 203 0.17 -6.18 5.11
CA SER A 203 -0.80 -6.97 4.37
C SER A 203 -0.57 -6.76 2.88
N ILE A 204 -0.84 -7.80 2.10
CA ILE A 204 -0.71 -7.80 0.65
C ILE A 204 -2.00 -8.29 0.01
N ASN A 205 -2.52 -7.51 -0.95
CA ASN A 205 -3.55 -8.01 -1.82
C ASN A 205 -2.95 -9.05 -2.76
N THR A 206 -3.47 -10.27 -2.72
CA THR A 206 -2.96 -11.35 -3.57
C THR A 206 -3.62 -11.40 -4.95
N ARG A 207 -4.66 -10.58 -5.16
CA ARG A 207 -5.25 -10.36 -6.48
C ARG A 207 -4.47 -9.26 -7.19
N LEU A 208 -3.87 -9.61 -8.32
CA LEU A 208 -3.09 -8.71 -9.16
C LEU A 208 -3.89 -7.45 -9.54
N GLY A 209 -3.31 -6.27 -9.33
CA GLY A 209 -3.92 -4.98 -9.67
C GLY A 209 -5.08 -4.54 -8.77
N ASP A 210 -5.47 -5.35 -7.78
CA ASP A 210 -6.52 -4.99 -6.81
C ASP A 210 -5.89 -4.25 -5.63
N TYR A 211 -6.52 -3.14 -5.24
CA TYR A 211 -6.00 -2.16 -4.29
C TYR A 211 -6.70 -2.21 -2.92
N TYR A 212 -7.55 -3.21 -2.70
CA TYR A 212 -8.07 -3.52 -1.36
C TYR A 212 -6.97 -4.11 -0.47
N LEU A 213 -6.95 -3.82 0.83
CA LEU A 213 -5.82 -4.16 1.70
C LEU A 213 -6.22 -4.78 3.05
N ASP A 214 -7.50 -5.05 3.27
CA ASP A 214 -8.02 -5.56 4.54
C ASP A 214 -9.08 -6.65 4.38
#